data_AF-A0A076H537-F1
#
_entry.id   AF-A0A076H537-F1
#
_cell.length_a   1.000
_cell.length_b   1.000
_cell.length_c   1.000
_cell.angle_alpha   90.00
_cell.angle_beta   90.00
_cell.angle_gamma   90.00
#
_symmetry.space_group_name_H-M   'P 1'
#
loop_
_entity.id
_entity.type
_entity.pdbx_description
1 polymer ?
#
loop_
_entity_poly.entity_id
_entity_poly.type
_entity_poly.pdbx_seq_one_letter_code
_entity_poly.pdbx_strand_id
1 'polypeptide(L)'
;MTFALWSLTGAVLLAGLTFLSWLEPLKAAELDRTTVLVIVTQANVRCLSSTGSMAAQDALDIGNRFLDQENISAGQRRAVNKRDDVEELMQAYIADQGGCDALVRLLKQ
;
A
#
# COMPACT_ATOMS: atom_id res chain seq x y z
N MET A 1 1.36 -39.94 -41.07
CA MET A 1 0.14 -39.16 -40.75
C MET A 1 0.33 -38.53 -39.37
N THR A 2 0.42 -37.19 -39.35
CA THR A 2 -0.05 -36.22 -38.29
C THR A 2 0.40 -36.41 -36.83
N PHE A 3 1.21 -35.51 -36.22
CA PHE A 3 0.84 -34.22 -35.56
C PHE A 3 -0.21 -34.44 -34.43
N ALA A 4 -0.14 -33.90 -33.21
CA ALA A 4 0.58 -32.78 -32.62
C ALA A 4 0.45 -32.85 -31.08
N LEU A 5 1.31 -32.06 -30.42
CA LEU A 5 1.15 -31.27 -29.19
C LEU A 5 0.02 -31.62 -28.20
N TRP A 6 0.32 -31.47 -26.91
CA TRP A 6 -0.32 -30.61 -25.90
C TRP A 6 0.25 -31.04 -24.53
N SER A 7 0.61 -30.21 -23.56
CA SER A 7 0.80 -28.77 -23.46
C SER A 7 1.63 -28.57 -22.18
N LEU A 8 2.63 -27.71 -22.26
CA LEU A 8 3.30 -27.12 -21.10
C LEU A 8 2.28 -26.23 -20.38
N THR A 9 1.66 -26.72 -19.32
CA THR A 9 0.93 -25.86 -18.35
C THR A 9 1.62 -25.95 -17.00
N GLY A 10 2.88 -25.53 -16.98
CA GLY A 10 3.46 -24.95 -15.77
C GLY A 10 2.74 -23.63 -15.53
N ALA A 11 1.65 -23.67 -14.77
CA ALA A 11 0.94 -22.49 -14.33
C ALA A 11 1.90 -21.64 -13.48
N VAL A 12 2.40 -20.56 -14.06
CA VAL A 12 3.12 -19.50 -13.35
C VAL A 12 2.10 -18.80 -12.45
N LEU A 13 1.89 -19.35 -11.26
CA LEU A 13 1.09 -18.76 -10.16
C LEU A 13 1.95 -17.85 -9.25
N LEU A 14 3.00 -17.20 -9.77
CA LEU A 14 4.01 -16.53 -8.94
C LEU A 14 3.99 -15.00 -8.97
N ALA A 15 3.02 -14.36 -9.64
CA ALA A 15 2.93 -12.89 -9.66
C ALA A 15 1.83 -12.30 -8.76
N GLY A 16 0.95 -13.12 -8.19
CA GLY A 16 -0.18 -12.64 -7.37
C GLY A 16 0.07 -12.62 -5.85
N LEU A 17 1.09 -13.32 -5.36
CA LEU A 17 1.33 -13.49 -3.92
C LEU A 17 2.09 -12.32 -3.28
N THR A 18 2.86 -11.55 -4.04
CA THR A 18 3.74 -10.51 -3.51
C THR A 18 3.01 -9.23 -3.08
N PHE A 19 1.85 -8.93 -3.68
CA PHE A 19 1.03 -7.78 -3.27
C PHE A 19 0.23 -8.03 -2.00
N LEU A 20 -0.09 -9.30 -1.70
CA LEU A 20 -0.90 -9.65 -0.53
C LEU A 20 -0.09 -9.68 0.76
N SER A 21 1.23 -9.91 0.67
CA SER A 21 2.17 -9.85 1.80
C SER A 21 2.31 -8.43 2.35
N TRP A 22 2.21 -7.41 1.51
CA TRP A 22 2.44 -6.02 1.94
C TRP A 22 1.40 -5.44 2.90
N LEU A 23 0.27 -6.13 3.07
CA LEU A 23 -0.80 -5.72 3.98
C LEU A 23 -0.89 -6.64 5.20
N GLU A 24 0.10 -7.52 5.46
CA GLU A 24 0.04 -8.49 6.56
C GLU A 24 -0.18 -7.83 7.93
N PRO A 25 0.55 -6.77 8.33
CA PRO A 25 0.30 -6.09 9.60
C PRO A 25 -1.13 -5.55 9.71
N LEU A 26 -1.66 -5.02 8.60
CA LEU A 26 -2.98 -4.39 8.57
C LEU A 26 -4.12 -5.42 8.50
N LYS A 27 -3.89 -6.56 7.84
CA LYS A 27 -4.80 -7.70 7.81
C LYS A 27 -4.85 -8.41 9.16
N ALA A 28 -3.71 -8.55 9.84
CA ALA A 28 -3.63 -9.13 11.17
C ALA A 28 -4.43 -8.32 12.20
N ALA A 29 -4.53 -7.00 12.00
CA ALA A 29 -5.35 -6.11 12.82
C ALA A 29 -6.85 -6.09 12.44
N GLU A 30 -7.29 -6.93 11.49
CA GLU A 30 -8.69 -7.04 11.03
C GLU A 30 -9.32 -5.68 10.65
N LEU A 31 -8.53 -4.80 10.05
CA LEU A 31 -8.94 -3.44 9.76
C LEU A 31 -9.90 -3.38 8.57
N ASP A 32 -10.89 -2.49 8.65
CA ASP A 32 -11.76 -2.21 7.52
C ASP A 32 -10.98 -1.55 6.35
N ARG A 33 -11.52 -1.67 5.14
CA ARG A 33 -10.90 -1.15 3.90
C ARG A 33 -10.52 0.33 4.00
N THR A 34 -11.34 1.15 4.65
CA THR A 34 -11.10 2.59 4.76
C THR A 34 -9.87 2.84 5.62
N THR A 35 -9.79 2.17 6.77
CA THR A 35 -8.64 2.27 7.67
C THR A 35 -7.35 1.82 6.97
N VAL A 36 -7.39 0.68 6.27
CA VAL A 36 -6.23 0.17 5.51
C VAL A 36 -5.74 1.19 4.48
N LEU A 37 -6.64 1.70 3.64
CA LEU A 37 -6.27 2.63 2.57
C LEU A 37 -5.71 3.95 3.12
N VAL A 38 -6.28 4.45 4.22
CA VAL A 38 -5.81 5.67 4.87
C VAL A 38 -4.42 5.48 5.50
N ILE A 39 -4.14 4.34 6.12
CA ILE A 39 -2.81 4.01 6.68
C ILE A 39 -1.77 3.89 5.57
N VAL A 40 -2.05 3.07 4.55
CA VAL A 40 -1.14 2.85 3.41
C VAL A 40 -0.83 4.16 2.70
N THR A 41 -1.85 4.99 2.45
CA THR A 41 -1.65 6.28 1.79
C THR A 41 -0.75 7.19 2.64
N GLN A 42 -0.98 7.27 3.96
CA GLN A 42 -0.15 8.11 4.83
C GLN A 42 1.29 7.61 4.94
N ALA A 43 1.50 6.29 4.98
CA ALA A 43 2.83 5.71 4.91
C ALA A 43 3.56 6.13 3.63
N ASN A 44 2.88 6.03 2.48
CA ASN A 44 3.43 6.41 1.18
C ASN A 44 3.78 7.91 1.15
N VAL A 45 2.88 8.78 1.63
CA VAL A 45 3.13 10.23 1.72
C VAL A 45 4.34 10.53 2.61
N ARG A 46 4.41 9.91 3.79
CA ARG A 46 5.52 10.08 4.73
C ARG A 46 6.85 9.63 4.12
N CYS A 47 6.88 8.48 3.47
CA CYS A 47 8.11 7.94 2.91
C CYS A 47 8.57 8.71 1.66
N LEU A 48 7.64 9.14 0.80
CA LEU A 48 7.97 10.02 -0.34
C LEU A 48 8.60 11.34 0.12
N SER A 49 8.04 11.95 1.18
CA SER A 49 8.55 13.20 1.72
C SER A 49 9.88 13.04 2.47
N SER A 50 9.98 12.06 3.38
CA SER A 50 11.15 11.90 4.25
C SER A 50 12.40 11.42 3.50
N THR A 51 12.25 10.69 2.39
CA THR A 51 13.37 10.29 1.52
C THR A 51 13.80 11.37 0.54
N GLY A 52 13.13 12.54 0.54
CA GLY A 52 13.38 13.60 -0.44
C GLY A 52 12.97 13.25 -1.87
N SER A 53 12.21 12.16 -2.07
CA SER A 53 11.75 11.73 -3.38
C SER A 53 10.62 12.62 -3.94
N MET A 54 9.95 13.36 -3.08
CA MET A 54 8.90 14.30 -3.43
C MET A 54 8.79 15.39 -2.37
N ALA A 55 8.40 16.61 -2.75
CA ALA A 55 8.08 17.65 -1.79
C ALA A 55 6.89 17.21 -0.90
N ALA A 56 6.91 17.61 0.37
CA ALA A 56 5.89 17.19 1.34
C ALA A 56 4.46 17.54 0.88
N GLN A 57 4.27 18.74 0.32
CA GLN A 57 2.97 19.20 -0.16
C GLN A 57 2.49 18.38 -1.37
N ASP A 58 3.38 18.12 -2.33
CA ASP A 58 3.04 17.33 -3.52
C ASP A 58 2.66 15.89 -3.12
N ALA A 59 3.41 15.28 -2.20
CA ALA A 59 3.10 13.94 -1.69
C ALA A 59 1.71 13.93 -1.03
N LEU A 60 1.43 14.92 -0.19
CA LEU A 60 0.14 15.07 0.47
C LEU A 60 -1.01 15.25 -0.53
N ASP A 61 -0.83 16.08 -1.56
CA ASP A 61 -1.85 16.35 -2.58
C ASP A 61 -2.16 15.10 -3.42
N ILE A 62 -1.12 14.32 -3.77
CA ILE A 62 -1.29 13.03 -4.44
C ILE A 62 -2.05 12.05 -3.54
N GLY A 63 -1.65 11.93 -2.27
CA GLY A 63 -2.29 11.04 -1.32
C GLY A 63 -3.76 11.39 -1.09
N ASN A 64 -4.07 12.69 -0.95
CA ASN A 64 -5.44 13.15 -0.81
C ASN A 64 -6.29 12.85 -2.05
N ARG A 65 -5.74 13.08 -3.24
CA ARG A 65 -6.43 12.79 -4.50
C ARG A 65 -6.70 11.30 -4.66
N PHE A 66 -5.77 10.43 -4.29
CA PHE A 66 -5.98 8.98 -4.28
C PHE A 66 -7.14 8.60 -3.37
N LEU A 67 -7.16 9.12 -2.14
CA LEU A 67 -8.26 8.85 -1.20
C LEU A 67 -9.60 9.41 -1.68
N ASP A 68 -9.61 10.53 -2.42
CA ASP A 68 -10.83 11.06 -3.06
C ASP A 68 -11.35 10.10 -4.13
N GLN A 69 -10.45 9.56 -4.98
CA GLN A 69 -10.79 8.58 -6.03
C GLN A 69 -11.34 7.27 -5.44
N GLU A 70 -10.88 6.90 -4.25
CA GLU A 70 -11.36 5.75 -3.47
C GLU A 70 -12.69 6.02 -2.71
N ASN A 71 -13.31 7.20 -2.92
CA ASN A 71 -14.53 7.65 -2.24
C ASN A 71 -14.38 7.73 -0.71
N ILE A 72 -13.16 7.96 -0.21
CA ILE A 72 -12.89 8.13 1.22
C ILE A 72 -12.98 9.61 1.56
N SER A 73 -14.06 10.01 2.22
CA SER A 73 -14.30 11.39 2.63
C SER A 73 -13.28 11.91 3.65
N ALA A 74 -13.10 13.23 3.70
CA ALA A 74 -12.30 13.88 4.75
C ALA A 74 -12.77 13.54 6.18
N GLY A 75 -14.07 13.28 6.37
CA GLY A 75 -14.62 12.83 7.65
C GLY A 75 -14.10 11.45 8.06
N GLN A 76 -14.09 10.50 7.13
CA GLN A 76 -13.52 9.16 7.34
C GLN A 76 -12.02 9.21 7.60
N ARG A 77 -11.26 10.00 6.84
CA ARG A 77 -9.81 10.19 7.08
C ARG A 77 -9.55 10.69 8.49
N ARG A 78 -10.30 11.69 8.93
CA ARG A 78 -10.21 12.22 10.30
C ARG A 78 -10.60 11.19 11.36
N ALA A 79 -11.60 10.34 11.09
CA ALA A 79 -12.01 9.29 12.01
C ALA A 79 -10.89 8.24 12.18
N VAL A 80 -10.27 7.82 11.08
CA VAL A 80 -9.11 6.92 11.11
C VAL A 80 -7.96 7.57 11.89
N ASN A 81 -7.57 8.80 11.54
CA ASN A 81 -6.43 9.49 12.17
C ASN A 81 -6.59 9.82 13.66
N LYS A 82 -7.80 9.63 14.21
CA LYS A 82 -8.08 9.79 15.64
C LYS A 82 -7.94 8.50 16.44
N ARG A 83 -7.75 7.36 15.78
CA ARG A 83 -7.50 6.09 16.47
C ARG A 83 -6.09 6.11 17.05
N ASP A 84 -5.94 5.55 18.24
CA ASP A 84 -4.66 5.53 18.97
C ASP A 84 -3.63 4.59 18.33
N ASP A 85 -4.07 3.63 17.51
CA ASP A 85 -3.25 2.59 16.90
C ASP A 85 -2.69 2.96 15.51
N VAL A 86 -3.13 4.07 14.90
CA VAL A 86 -2.81 4.37 13.49
C VAL A 86 -1.32 4.62 13.25
N GLU A 87 -0.64 5.31 14.17
CA GLU A 87 0.80 5.54 14.03
C GLU A 87 1.58 4.22 14.14
N GLU A 88 1.24 3.36 15.10
CA GLU A 88 1.86 2.05 15.27
C GLU A 88 1.64 1.16 14.03
N LEU A 89 0.40 1.06 13.55
CA LEU A 89 0.05 0.28 12.37
C LEU A 89 0.73 0.80 11.10
N MET A 90 0.86 2.11 10.96
CA MET A 90 1.59 2.72 9.85
C MET A 90 3.07 2.39 9.90
N GLN A 91 3.70 2.45 11.07
CA GLN A 91 5.11 2.09 11.24
C GLN A 91 5.34 0.60 11.00
N ALA A 92 4.43 -0.26 11.48
CA ALA A 92 4.48 -1.70 11.23
C ALA A 92 4.38 -2.01 9.72
N TYR A 93 3.47 -1.34 9.01
CA TYR A 93 3.38 -1.44 7.55
C TYR A 93 4.67 -0.98 6.87
N ILE A 94 5.23 0.19 7.23
CA ILE A 94 6.50 0.67 6.64
C ILE A 94 7.65 -0.31 6.90
N ALA A 95 7.74 -0.88 8.11
CA ALA A 95 8.76 -1.85 8.47
C ALA A 95 8.63 -3.14 7.66
N ASP A 96 7.40 -3.63 7.46
CA ASP A 96 7.09 -4.79 6.61
C ASP A 96 7.49 -4.56 5.14
N GLN A 97 7.37 -3.32 4.65
CA GLN A 97 7.87 -2.93 3.33
C GLN A 97 9.40 -2.84 3.22
N GLY A 98 10.15 -3.07 4.32
CA GLY A 98 11.60 -2.90 4.37
C GLY A 98 12.07 -1.47 4.61
N GLY A 99 11.20 -0.61 5.16
CA GLY A 99 11.45 0.79 5.44
C GLY A 99 11.11 1.74 4.28
N CYS A 100 11.22 3.04 4.53
CA CYS A 100 10.79 4.05 3.55
C CYS A 100 11.56 4.01 2.23
N ASP A 101 12.86 3.70 2.23
CA ASP A 101 13.63 3.59 0.98
C ASP A 101 13.14 2.44 0.09
N ALA A 102 12.82 1.29 0.69
CA ALA A 102 12.30 0.14 -0.04
C ALA A 102 10.88 0.42 -0.56
N LEU A 103 10.01 0.98 0.29
CA LEU A 103 8.66 1.38 -0.09
C LEU A 103 8.67 2.37 -1.26
N VAL A 104 9.51 3.41 -1.21
CA VAL A 104 9.60 4.40 -2.30
C VAL A 104 10.12 3.79 -3.60
N ARG A 105 11.03 2.81 -3.54
CA ARG A 105 11.46 2.06 -4.74
C ARG A 105 10.30 1.29 -5.37
N LEU A 106 9.37 0.76 -4.58
CA LEU A 106 8.16 0.09 -5.09
C LEU A 106 7.21 1.09 -5.75
N LEU A 107 7.05 2.30 -5.19
CA LEU A 107 6.17 3.33 -5.74
C LEU A 107 6.64 3.95 -7.07
N LYS A 108 7.93 3.81 -7.39
CA LYS A 108 8.55 4.39 -8.60
C LYS A 108 8.63 3.40 -9.78
N GLN A 109 8.25 2.14 -9.58
CA GLN A 109 8.21 1.12 -10.62
C GLN A 109 6.90 1.21 -11.40
#